data_AF-A0A0S3U6M1-F1
#
_entry.id   AF-A0A0S3U6M1-F1
#
_cell.length_a   1.000
_cell.length_b   1.000
_cell.length_c   1.000
_cell.angle_alpha   90.00
_cell.angle_beta   90.00
_cell.angle_gamma   90.00
#
_symmetry.space_group_name_H-M   'P 1'
#
loop_
_entity.id
_entity.type
_entity.pdbx_description
1 polymer ?
#
loop_
_entity_poly.entity_id
_entity_poly.type
_entity_poly.pdbx_seq_one_letter_code
_entity_poly.pdbx_strand_id
1 'polypeptide(L)'
;MNNRRLKRQLLRNKFNIGLLIVAAIATLASKDNIASNAQQMGQLREKMQTNTAQQMDLLASEDDKAEKEKIAIARYQRGCLFVVAVKDPSKFAALQENQPVRDHTTGFPLPAGTTVCDEGGNTGEIIRDAATRIPVVKNLAFTGNREVIEAAIKRAGASRVKRTKPNQR
;
A
#
# COMPACT_ATOMS: atom_id res chain seq x y z
N MET A 1 -25.59 73.16 -54.52
CA MET A 1 -24.57 72.71 -53.54
C MET A 1 -24.92 71.32 -53.02
N ASN A 2 -24.53 70.26 -53.74
CA ASN A 2 -24.97 68.89 -53.44
C ASN A 2 -23.85 67.89 -53.80
N ASN A 3 -22.89 67.65 -52.89
CA ASN A 3 -21.91 66.54 -53.07
C ASN A 3 -21.06 66.17 -51.83
N ARG A 4 -21.16 66.90 -50.70
CA ARG A 4 -20.32 66.63 -49.51
C ARG A 4 -20.97 65.71 -48.46
N ARG A 5 -22.29 65.54 -48.48
CA ARG A 5 -23.02 64.71 -47.48
C ARG A 5 -23.08 63.23 -47.86
N LEU A 6 -23.15 62.88 -49.15
CA LEU A 6 -23.19 61.47 -49.61
C LEU A 6 -21.86 60.72 -49.37
N LYS A 7 -20.71 61.36 -49.57
CA LYS A 7 -19.40 60.70 -49.39
C LYS A 7 -19.12 60.26 -47.95
N ARG A 8 -19.70 60.93 -46.94
CA ARG A 8 -19.50 60.58 -45.51
C ARG A 8 -20.33 59.38 -45.06
N GLN A 9 -21.49 59.11 -45.69
CA GLN A 9 -22.30 57.94 -45.34
C GLN A 9 -21.73 56.64 -45.93
N LEU A 10 -21.14 56.69 -47.12
CA LEU A 10 -20.52 55.51 -47.76
C LEU A 10 -19.24 55.04 -47.04
N LEU A 11 -18.45 55.95 -46.46
CA LEU A 11 -17.24 55.58 -45.71
C LEU A 11 -17.53 54.94 -44.35
N ARG A 12 -18.67 55.25 -43.72
CA ARG A 12 -19.06 54.70 -42.41
C ARG A 12 -19.61 53.27 -42.52
N ASN A 13 -20.29 52.93 -43.62
CA ASN A 13 -20.80 51.57 -43.84
C ASN A 13 -19.72 50.57 -44.29
N LYS A 14 -18.66 51.01 -44.98
CA LYS A 14 -17.54 50.12 -45.37
C LYS A 14 -16.74 49.61 -44.16
N PHE A 15 -16.64 50.42 -43.11
CA PHE A 15 -15.93 50.04 -41.88
C PHE A 15 -16.71 48.98 -41.07
N ASN A 16 -18.03 49.10 -40.97
CA ASN A 16 -18.86 48.16 -40.22
C ASN A 16 -19.03 46.81 -40.93
N ILE A 17 -19.05 46.79 -42.26
CA ILE A 17 -19.13 45.53 -43.04
C ILE A 17 -17.81 44.75 -42.97
N GLY A 18 -16.66 45.44 -42.98
CA GLY A 18 -15.36 44.79 -42.82
C GLY A 18 -15.18 44.10 -41.46
N LEU A 19 -15.71 44.70 -40.38
CA LEU A 19 -15.56 44.17 -39.02
C LEU A 19 -16.42 42.90 -38.77
N LEU A 20 -17.60 42.83 -39.39
CA LEU A 20 -18.51 41.67 -39.25
C LEU A 20 -18.00 40.42 -39.99
N ILE A 21 -17.32 40.59 -41.13
CA ILE A 21 -16.77 39.46 -41.89
C ILE A 21 -15.57 38.83 -41.16
N VAL A 22 -14.73 39.63 -40.51
CA VAL A 22 -13.60 39.14 -39.70
C VAL A 22 -14.07 38.39 -38.45
N ALA A 23 -15.14 38.86 -37.79
CA ALA A 23 -15.73 38.19 -36.64
C ALA A 23 -16.36 36.83 -37.01
N ALA A 24 -16.99 36.70 -38.18
CA ALA A 24 -17.57 35.44 -38.63
C ALA A 24 -16.49 34.38 -38.98
N ILE A 25 -15.37 34.79 -39.58
CA ILE A 25 -14.27 33.87 -39.93
C ILE A 25 -13.53 33.37 -38.68
N ALA A 26 -13.42 34.18 -37.62
CA ALA A 26 -12.81 33.76 -36.36
C ALA A 26 -13.59 32.65 -35.62
N THR A 27 -14.90 32.55 -35.83
CA THR A 27 -15.76 31.52 -35.19
C THR A 27 -15.78 30.17 -35.91
N LEU A 28 -15.31 30.10 -37.17
CA LEU A 28 -15.23 28.84 -37.94
C LEU A 28 -13.86 28.15 -37.79
N ALA A 29 -12.79 28.90 -37.52
CA ALA A 29 -11.44 28.37 -37.32
C ALA A 29 -11.16 27.81 -35.90
N SER A 30 -12.11 27.95 -34.96
CA SER A 30 -11.92 27.52 -33.56
C SER A 30 -12.46 26.12 -33.24
N LYS A 31 -13.04 25.40 -34.22
CA LYS A 31 -13.61 24.05 -34.02
C LYS A 31 -12.56 22.95 -33.91
N ASP A 32 -11.39 23.11 -34.52
CA ASP A 32 -10.33 22.09 -34.52
C ASP A 32 -9.48 22.10 -33.24
N ASN A 33 -9.45 23.22 -32.50
CA ASN A 33 -8.66 23.35 -31.25
C ASN A 33 -9.42 22.92 -29.97
N ILE A 34 -10.73 22.69 -30.03
CA ILE A 34 -11.51 22.23 -28.87
C ILE A 34 -11.42 20.70 -28.72
N ALA A 35 -11.33 19.96 -29.84
CA ALA A 35 -11.23 18.51 -29.83
C ALA A 35 -9.92 18.00 -29.20
N SER A 36 -8.80 18.66 -29.46
CA SER A 36 -7.49 18.32 -28.88
C SER A 36 -7.43 18.58 -27.37
N ASN A 37 -8.06 19.66 -26.89
CA ASN A 37 -8.16 19.97 -25.46
C ASN A 37 -9.09 19.01 -24.70
N ALA A 38 -10.19 18.57 -25.33
CA ALA A 38 -11.09 17.58 -24.75
C ALA A 38 -10.42 16.20 -24.60
N GLN A 39 -9.60 15.80 -25.57
CA GLN A 39 -8.81 14.56 -25.51
C GLN A 39 -7.74 14.61 -24.42
N GLN A 40 -7.04 15.74 -24.27
CA GLN A 40 -6.05 15.92 -23.19
C GLN A 40 -6.71 15.94 -21.80
N MET A 41 -7.91 16.51 -21.67
CA MET A 41 -8.66 16.51 -20.41
C MET A 41 -9.16 15.11 -20.02
N GLY A 42 -9.56 14.30 -21.00
CA GLY A 42 -9.93 12.88 -20.79
C GLY A 42 -8.75 12.07 -20.25
N GLN A 43 -7.58 12.20 -20.88
CA GLN A 43 -6.35 11.54 -20.43
C GLN A 43 -5.88 12.04 -19.05
N LEU A 44 -6.08 13.31 -18.73
CA LEU A 44 -5.76 13.85 -17.41
C LEU A 44 -6.71 13.34 -16.33
N ARG A 45 -8.02 13.24 -16.60
CA ARG A 45 -8.99 12.64 -15.69
C ARG A 45 -8.68 11.17 -15.43
N GLU A 46 -8.35 10.42 -16.46
CA GLU A 46 -7.95 9.02 -16.36
C GLU A 46 -6.69 8.87 -15.50
N LYS A 47 -5.63 9.66 -15.77
CA LYS A 47 -4.42 9.69 -14.92
C LYS A 47 -4.66 10.11 -13.48
N MET A 48 -5.55 11.08 -13.26
CA MET A 48 -5.95 11.51 -11.91
C MET A 48 -6.68 10.39 -11.17
N GLN A 49 -7.57 9.66 -11.85
CA GLN A 49 -8.28 8.51 -11.27
C GLN A 49 -7.32 7.37 -10.93
N THR A 50 -6.38 7.03 -11.83
CA THR A 50 -5.39 5.98 -11.55
C THR A 50 -4.45 6.35 -10.41
N ASN A 51 -3.99 7.60 -10.36
CA ASN A 51 -3.10 8.05 -9.28
C ASN A 51 -3.83 8.10 -7.93
N THR A 52 -5.10 8.51 -7.93
CA THR A 52 -5.92 8.52 -6.73
C THR A 52 -6.16 7.09 -6.23
N ALA A 53 -6.47 6.15 -7.13
CA ALA A 53 -6.63 4.74 -6.76
C ALA A 53 -5.33 4.16 -6.18
N GLN A 54 -4.19 4.37 -6.84
CA GLN A 54 -2.89 3.94 -6.34
C GLN A 54 -2.57 4.54 -4.97
N GLN A 55 -2.89 5.82 -4.76
CA GLN A 55 -2.67 6.48 -3.47
C GLN A 55 -3.55 5.90 -2.37
N MET A 56 -4.81 5.60 -2.68
CA MET A 56 -5.72 4.91 -1.74
C MET A 56 -5.23 3.51 -1.40
N ASP A 57 -4.75 2.74 -2.39
CA ASP A 57 -4.21 1.40 -2.17
C ASP A 57 -2.96 1.42 -1.27
N LEU A 58 -2.09 2.40 -1.49
CA LEU A 58 -0.89 2.61 -0.65
C LEU A 58 -1.28 2.95 0.79
N LEU A 59 -2.22 3.87 0.98
CA LEU A 59 -2.68 4.25 2.32
C LEU A 59 -3.30 3.06 3.07
N ALA A 60 -4.18 2.30 2.41
CA ALA A 60 -4.76 1.09 2.99
C ALA A 60 -3.66 0.07 3.37
N SER A 61 -2.63 -0.07 2.53
CA SER A 61 -1.51 -0.96 2.80
C SER A 61 -0.66 -0.51 4.00
N GLU A 62 -0.47 0.79 4.20
CA GLU A 62 0.24 1.33 5.35
C GLU A 62 -0.56 1.20 6.65
N ASP A 63 -1.87 1.44 6.60
CA ASP A 63 -2.77 1.25 7.75
C ASP A 63 -2.78 -0.22 8.21
N ASP A 64 -2.89 -1.16 7.26
CA ASP A 64 -2.80 -2.60 7.52
C ASP A 64 -1.46 -2.99 8.18
N LYS A 65 -0.34 -2.41 7.73
CA LYS A 65 0.98 -2.66 8.33
C LYS A 65 1.03 -2.12 9.76
N ALA A 66 0.53 -0.91 9.99
CA ALA A 66 0.54 -0.29 11.31
C ALA A 66 -0.34 -1.07 12.31
N GLU A 67 -1.48 -1.60 11.86
CA GLU A 67 -2.32 -2.47 12.69
C GLU A 67 -1.61 -3.79 13.01
N LYS A 68 -1.02 -4.45 12.02
CA LYS A 68 -0.23 -5.67 12.23
C LYS A 68 0.95 -5.43 13.17
N GLU A 69 1.62 -4.29 13.09
CA GLU A 69 2.68 -3.95 14.02
C GLU A 69 2.17 -3.84 15.46
N LYS A 70 1.04 -3.17 15.70
CA LYS A 70 0.42 -3.09 17.03
C LYS A 70 0.08 -4.49 17.57
N ILE A 71 -0.46 -5.37 16.71
CA ILE A 71 -0.76 -6.75 17.07
C ILE A 71 0.52 -7.50 17.46
N ALA A 72 1.59 -7.38 16.68
CA ALA A 72 2.86 -8.04 16.96
C ALA A 72 3.47 -7.57 18.29
N ILE A 73 3.51 -6.25 18.52
CA ILE A 73 3.97 -5.65 19.78
C ILE A 73 3.14 -6.19 20.95
N ALA A 74 1.81 -6.20 20.83
CA ALA A 74 0.93 -6.71 21.88
C ALA A 74 1.20 -8.19 22.19
N ARG A 75 1.43 -9.02 21.17
CA ARG A 75 1.75 -10.45 21.33
C ARG A 75 3.08 -10.66 22.04
N TYR A 76 4.11 -9.91 21.69
CA TYR A 76 5.37 -9.94 22.44
C TYR A 76 5.17 -9.52 23.90
N GLN A 77 4.45 -8.42 24.14
CA GLN A 77 4.19 -7.91 25.49
C GLN A 77 3.40 -8.91 26.36
N ARG A 78 2.41 -9.60 25.80
CA ARG A 78 1.62 -10.63 26.52
C ARG A 78 2.38 -11.92 26.82
N GLY A 79 3.49 -12.18 26.13
CA GLY A 79 4.31 -13.38 26.34
C GLY A 79 4.02 -14.49 25.32
N CYS A 80 4.33 -14.23 24.06
CA CYS A 80 4.35 -15.24 23.02
C CYS A 80 5.43 -16.31 23.26
N LEU A 81 5.21 -17.52 22.74
CA LEU A 81 6.18 -18.62 22.80
C LEU A 81 7.23 -18.47 21.69
N PHE A 82 8.50 -18.39 22.07
CA PHE A 82 9.59 -18.33 21.11
C PHE A 82 9.81 -19.67 20.41
N VAL A 83 9.82 -19.64 19.08
CA VAL A 83 10.04 -20.84 18.26
C VAL A 83 11.54 -21.10 18.08
N VAL A 84 11.94 -22.34 18.32
CA VAL A 84 13.33 -22.81 18.14
C VAL A 84 13.42 -23.85 17.05
N ALA A 85 14.62 -24.02 16.49
CA ALA A 85 14.84 -25.02 15.46
C ALA A 85 14.77 -26.43 16.05
N VAL A 86 13.96 -27.31 15.44
CA VAL A 86 13.77 -28.70 15.90
C VAL A 86 15.09 -29.48 15.97
N LYS A 87 15.99 -29.27 14.99
CA LYS A 87 17.29 -29.96 14.93
C LYS A 87 18.34 -29.36 15.88
N ASP A 88 18.18 -28.10 16.26
CA ASP A 88 19.15 -27.37 17.08
C ASP A 88 18.40 -26.35 17.96
N PRO A 89 17.88 -26.79 19.13
CA PRO A 89 17.13 -25.92 20.04
C PRO A 89 17.96 -24.74 20.58
N SER A 90 19.28 -24.75 20.35
CA SER A 90 20.14 -23.61 20.66
C SER A 90 19.99 -22.46 19.66
N LYS A 91 19.19 -22.61 18.60
CA LYS A 91 18.90 -21.57 17.61
C LYS A 91 17.40 -21.31 17.53
N PHE A 92 17.04 -20.06 17.30
CA PHE A 92 15.67 -19.73 16.97
C PHE A 92 15.31 -20.23 15.56
N ALA A 93 14.01 -20.31 15.30
CA ALA A 93 13.50 -20.61 13.97
C ALA A 93 12.52 -19.51 13.53
N ALA A 94 12.61 -19.15 12.26
CA ALA A 94 11.71 -18.19 11.65
C ALA A 94 10.30 -18.78 11.51
N LEU A 95 9.30 -17.95 11.81
CA LEU A 95 7.90 -18.31 11.57
C LEU A 95 7.59 -18.31 10.07
N GLN A 96 6.80 -19.29 9.64
CA GLN A 96 6.31 -19.40 8.27
C GLN A 96 4.80 -19.63 8.29
N GLU A 97 4.07 -18.89 7.46
CA GLU A 97 2.63 -19.03 7.36
C GLU A 97 2.25 -20.40 6.81
N ASN A 98 1.13 -20.96 7.29
CA ASN A 98 0.59 -22.25 6.87
C ASN A 98 1.50 -23.45 7.17
N GLN A 99 2.54 -23.26 7.98
CA GLN A 99 3.42 -24.33 8.43
C GLN A 99 3.14 -24.69 9.90
N PRO A 100 3.25 -25.97 10.28
CA PRO A 100 3.15 -26.37 11.67
C PRO A 100 4.42 -25.97 12.42
N VAL A 101 4.25 -25.33 13.58
CA VAL A 101 5.34 -25.21 14.56
C VAL A 101 5.32 -26.45 15.42
N ARG A 102 6.47 -27.10 15.57
CA ARG A 102 6.62 -28.33 16.35
C ARG A 102 7.33 -28.04 17.66
N ASP A 103 6.85 -28.67 18.72
CA ASP A 103 7.59 -28.74 19.97
C ASP A 103 8.88 -29.54 19.74
N HIS A 104 10.01 -28.95 20.09
CA HIS A 104 11.33 -29.56 19.93
C HIS A 104 11.54 -30.81 20.80
N THR A 105 10.82 -30.93 21.92
CA THR A 105 10.94 -32.08 22.83
C THR A 105 10.14 -33.28 22.32
N THR A 106 8.89 -33.04 21.91
CA THR A 106 7.96 -34.11 21.54
C THR A 106 7.85 -34.36 20.03
N GLY A 107 8.27 -33.40 19.20
CA GLY A 107 8.14 -33.45 17.74
C GLY A 107 6.72 -33.21 17.21
N PHE A 108 5.73 -33.09 18.11
CA PHE A 108 4.34 -32.85 17.76
C PHE A 108 4.08 -31.36 17.47
N PRO A 109 3.09 -31.04 16.60
CA PRO A 109 2.65 -29.67 16.41
C PRO A 109 2.17 -29.05 17.72
N LEU A 110 2.46 -27.75 17.88
CA LEU A 110 1.91 -26.98 18.99
C LEU A 110 0.36 -26.96 18.92
N PRO A 111 -0.32 -26.92 20.07
CA PRO A 111 -1.77 -26.90 20.10
C PRO A 111 -2.32 -25.57 19.53
N ALA A 112 -3.51 -25.64 18.94
CA ALA A 112 -4.22 -24.46 18.47
C ALA A 112 -4.58 -23.52 19.64
N GLY A 113 -4.60 -22.21 19.37
CA GLY A 113 -4.72 -21.14 20.36
C GLY A 113 -3.37 -20.64 20.91
N THR A 114 -2.27 -21.32 20.60
CA THR A 114 -0.93 -20.87 21.02
C THR A 114 -0.50 -19.65 20.21
N THR A 115 -0.06 -18.59 20.90
CA THR A 115 0.61 -17.46 20.25
C THR A 115 2.11 -17.71 20.22
N VAL A 116 2.72 -17.64 19.03
CA VAL A 116 4.13 -17.91 18.79
C VAL A 116 4.85 -16.67 18.25
N CYS A 117 6.15 -16.59 18.47
CA CYS A 117 7.00 -15.54 17.94
C CYS A 117 8.42 -16.03 17.61
N ASP A 118 9.11 -15.31 16.73
CA ASP A 118 10.53 -15.53 16.44
C ASP A 118 11.40 -14.36 16.93
N GLU A 119 12.72 -14.47 16.80
CA GLU A 119 13.65 -13.39 17.12
C GLU A 119 13.70 -12.29 16.05
N GLY A 120 13.09 -12.53 14.89
CA GLY A 120 13.07 -11.63 13.75
C GLY A 120 12.00 -10.54 13.84
N GLY A 121 11.05 -10.66 14.77
CA GLY A 121 9.94 -9.71 14.92
C GLY A 121 8.60 -10.23 14.42
N ASN A 122 8.55 -11.47 13.90
CA ASN A 122 7.30 -12.08 13.48
C ASN A 122 6.59 -12.73 14.67
N THR A 123 5.27 -12.64 14.63
CA THR A 123 4.36 -13.30 15.57
C THR A 123 3.24 -13.95 14.79
N GLY A 124 2.62 -14.99 15.36
CA GLY A 124 1.47 -15.65 14.77
C GLY A 124 0.67 -16.42 15.79
N GLU A 125 -0.48 -16.91 15.34
CA GLU A 125 -1.35 -17.79 16.13
C GLU A 125 -1.38 -19.16 15.49
N ILE A 126 -1.29 -20.19 16.31
CA ILE A 126 -1.49 -21.56 15.88
C ILE A 126 -2.99 -21.81 15.76
N ILE A 127 -3.47 -22.09 14.56
CA ILE A 127 -4.88 -22.34 14.27
C ILE A 127 -4.99 -23.69 13.57
N ARG A 128 -6.06 -24.46 13.85
CA ARG A 128 -6.32 -25.69 13.09
C ARG A 128 -6.67 -25.32 11.66
N ASP A 129 -5.89 -25.84 10.71
CA ASP A 129 -6.22 -25.73 9.31
C ASP A 129 -7.51 -26.49 9.00
N ALA A 130 -8.44 -25.87 8.28
CA ALA A 130 -9.75 -26.45 8.01
C ALA A 130 -9.68 -27.69 7.11
N ALA A 131 -8.71 -27.74 6.19
CA ALA A 131 -8.57 -28.81 5.22
C ALA A 131 -7.82 -30.02 5.81
N THR A 132 -6.67 -29.77 6.43
CA THR A 132 -5.76 -30.82 6.91
C THR A 132 -6.00 -31.19 8.38
N ARG A 133 -6.74 -30.36 9.14
CA ARG A 133 -6.90 -30.45 10.60
C ARG A 133 -5.60 -30.34 11.40
N ILE A 134 -4.48 -30.07 10.73
CA ILE A 134 -3.17 -29.88 11.35
C ILE A 134 -3.10 -28.45 11.89
N PRO A 135 -2.66 -28.23 13.14
CA PRO A 135 -2.40 -26.89 13.65
C PRO A 135 -1.22 -26.24 12.90
N VAL A 136 -1.46 -25.06 12.32
CA VAL A 136 -0.48 -24.29 11.54
C VAL A 136 -0.48 -22.82 11.95
N VAL A 137 0.60 -22.11 11.64
CA VAL A 137 0.69 -20.67 11.88
C VAL A 137 -0.24 -19.91 10.93
N LYS A 138 -1.05 -19.02 11.49
CA LYS A 138 -1.93 -18.07 10.81
C LYS A 138 -1.84 -16.70 11.48
N ASN A 139 -2.52 -15.71 10.92
CA ASN A 139 -2.60 -14.35 11.47
C ASN A 139 -1.22 -13.76 11.73
N LEU A 140 -0.30 -13.89 10.77
CA LEU A 140 1.06 -13.36 10.92
C LEU A 140 1.03 -11.84 11.07
N ALA A 141 1.85 -11.37 12.00
CA ALA A 141 2.02 -9.96 12.28
C ALA A 141 3.49 -9.69 12.61
N PHE A 142 4.02 -8.57 12.12
CA PHE A 142 5.43 -8.22 12.21
C PHE A 142 5.62 -6.87 12.91
N THR A 143 6.67 -6.74 13.71
CA THR A 143 7.14 -5.45 14.23
C THR A 143 8.64 -5.29 14.03
N GLY A 144 9.05 -4.06 13.70
CA GLY A 144 10.47 -3.69 13.64
C GLY A 144 11.04 -3.25 15.00
N ASN A 145 10.22 -3.20 16.06
CA ASN A 145 10.61 -2.69 17.36
C ASN A 145 11.53 -3.68 18.11
N ARG A 146 12.84 -3.46 17.98
CA ARG A 146 13.87 -4.28 18.63
C ARG A 146 13.78 -4.29 20.14
N GLU A 147 13.40 -3.19 20.78
CA GLU A 147 13.34 -3.10 22.24
C GLU A 147 12.29 -4.06 22.80
N VAL A 148 11.12 -4.13 22.16
CA VAL A 148 10.03 -5.05 22.54
C VAL A 148 10.45 -6.50 22.35
N ILE A 149 11.12 -6.82 21.24
CA ILE A 149 11.60 -8.18 20.94
C ILE A 149 12.65 -8.61 21.98
N GLU A 150 13.64 -7.76 22.27
CA GLU A 150 14.70 -8.07 23.22
C GLU A 150 14.19 -8.21 24.65
N ALA A 151 13.26 -7.35 25.05
CA ALA A 151 12.58 -7.47 26.33
C ALA A 151 11.76 -8.78 26.42
N ALA A 152 11.11 -9.20 25.34
CA ALA A 152 10.40 -10.48 25.30
C ALA A 152 11.34 -11.69 25.37
N ILE A 153 12.45 -11.70 24.62
CA ILE A 153 13.47 -12.76 24.66
C ILE A 153 14.02 -12.92 26.08
N LYS A 154 14.31 -11.79 26.75
CA LYS A 154 14.81 -11.78 28.14
C LYS A 154 13.77 -12.36 29.11
N ARG A 155 12.51 -11.95 29.00
CA ARG A 155 11.42 -12.47 29.84
C ARG A 155 11.17 -13.96 29.63
N ALA A 156 11.28 -14.45 28.39
CA ALA A 156 11.12 -15.86 28.06
C ALA A 156 12.31 -16.74 28.49
N GLY A 157 13.38 -16.16 29.04
CA GLY A 157 14.61 -16.90 29.36
C GLY A 157 15.37 -17.39 28.12
N ALA A 158 14.99 -16.92 26.93
CA ALA A 158 15.54 -17.36 25.64
C ALA A 158 16.84 -16.61 25.27
N SER A 159 17.41 -15.80 26.16
CA SER A 159 18.63 -15.03 25.90
C SER A 159 19.87 -15.88 25.59
N ARG A 160 19.85 -17.18 25.92
CA ARG A 160 20.94 -18.12 25.63
C ARG A 160 20.83 -18.77 24.24
N VAL A 161 19.70 -18.58 23.56
CA VAL A 161 19.47 -19.09 22.21
C VAL A 161 20.19 -18.18 21.21
N LYS A 162 20.99 -18.79 20.33
CA LYS A 162 21.75 -18.10 19.28
C LYS A 162 20.79 -17.53 18.25
N ARG A 163 20.93 -16.24 17.96
CA ARG A 163 20.21 -15.58 16.87
C ARG A 163 20.60 -16.19 15.52
N THR A 164 19.61 -16.37 14.65
CA THR A 164 19.87 -16.79 13.28
C THR A 164 20.51 -15.62 12.54
N LYS A 165 21.70 -15.82 11.96
CA LYS A 165 22.33 -14.76 11.17
C LYS A 165 21.47 -14.53 9.92
N PRO A 166 21.12 -13.27 9.58
CA PRO A 166 20.45 -13.01 8.31
C PRO A 166 21.33 -13.53 7.18
N ASN A 167 20.73 -14.29 6.26
CA ASN A 167 21.42 -14.84 5.11
C ASN A 167 21.88 -13.64 4.25
N GLN A 168 23.16 -13.31 4.28
CA GLN A 168 23.75 -12.33 3.38
C GLN A 168 23.74 -12.97 1.98
N ARG A 169 22.69 -12.68 1.21
CA ARG A 169 22.64 -12.97 -0.23
C ARG A 169 22.94 -11.70 -0.99
#